data_AF-A0A259ID86-F1
#
_entry.id   AF-A0A259ID86-F1
#
_cell.length_a   1.000
_cell.length_b   1.000
_cell.length_c   1.000
_cell.angle_alpha   90.00
_cell.angle_beta   90.00
_cell.angle_gamma   90.00
#
_symmetry.space_group_name_H-M   'P 1'
#
loop_
_entity.id
_entity.type
_entity.pdbx_description
1 polymer ?
#
loop_
_entity_poly.entity_id
_entity_poly.type
_entity_poly.pdbx_seq_one_letter_code
_entity_poly.pdbx_strand_id
1 'polypeptide(L)'
;MIESTQSHSAPTPQALRIAKLQRIQDFLFHGITQFFALSVLIALLGIIISLVINAWPALDKFGVSFFFTKEWDIINGEFGGLIAIYGTLVTSLIALLIAVPLSFGIAVFLTELCPAALRRPLGTAVELLAAVPSIIYGMFGLFIFA
;
A
#
# COMPACT_ATOMS: atom_id res chain seq x y z
N MET A 1 -57.66 -21.97 14.45
CA MET A 1 -57.19 -21.71 15.82
C MET A 1 -56.16 -22.79 16.19
N ILE A 2 -54.90 -22.61 15.81
CA ILE A 2 -53.79 -23.36 16.40
C ILE A 2 -52.64 -22.34 16.50
N GLU A 3 -52.55 -21.68 17.65
CA GLU A 3 -51.35 -20.95 18.05
C GLU A 3 -50.26 -21.98 18.35
N SER A 4 -49.23 -22.00 17.51
CA SER A 4 -47.98 -22.68 17.81
C SER A 4 -47.24 -21.89 18.89
N THR A 5 -47.46 -22.25 20.15
CA THR A 5 -46.73 -21.73 21.31
C THR A 5 -45.23 -21.96 21.13
N GLN A 6 -44.49 -20.86 20.93
CA GLN A 6 -43.03 -20.86 20.86
C GLN A 6 -42.45 -21.30 22.22
N SER A 7 -41.80 -22.45 22.27
CA SER A 7 -41.04 -22.88 23.44
C SER A 7 -39.73 -22.07 23.53
N HIS A 8 -39.73 -20.98 24.29
CA HIS A 8 -38.50 -20.32 24.72
C HIS A 8 -37.76 -21.22 25.72
N SER A 9 -36.93 -22.13 25.20
CA SER A 9 -35.98 -22.90 26.01
C SER A 9 -34.94 -21.95 26.62
N ALA A 10 -34.84 -21.92 27.95
CA ALA A 10 -33.84 -21.13 28.65
C ALA A 10 -32.41 -21.48 28.17
N PRO A 11 -31.52 -20.49 28.00
CA PRO A 11 -30.18 -20.73 27.49
C PRO A 11 -29.41 -21.68 28.41
N THR A 12 -28.83 -22.72 27.82
CA THR A 12 -28.03 -23.73 28.53
C THR A 12 -26.83 -23.05 29.21
N PRO A 13 -26.38 -23.47 30.41
CA PRO A 13 -25.24 -22.87 31.10
C PRO A 13 -23.95 -22.80 30.27
N GLN A 14 -23.77 -23.71 29.33
CA GLN A 14 -22.65 -23.72 28.36
C GLN A 14 -22.74 -22.56 27.36
N ALA A 15 -23.94 -22.25 26.85
CA ALA A 15 -24.16 -21.15 25.91
C ALA A 15 -23.84 -19.79 26.55
N LEU A 16 -24.18 -19.62 27.83
CA LEU A 16 -23.87 -18.40 28.59
C LEU A 16 -22.35 -18.22 28.81
N ARG A 17 -21.60 -19.31 29.00
CA ARG A 17 -20.14 -19.27 29.17
C ARG A 17 -19.43 -18.90 27.87
N ILE A 18 -19.88 -19.46 26.74
CA ILE A 18 -19.35 -19.15 25.40
C ILE A 18 -19.63 -17.68 25.05
N ALA A 19 -20.85 -17.19 25.29
CA ALA A 19 -21.21 -15.79 25.02
C ALA A 19 -20.36 -14.79 25.83
N LYS A 20 -20.03 -15.08 27.10
CA LYS A 20 -19.12 -14.24 27.90
C LYS A 20 -17.70 -14.22 27.35
N LEU A 21 -17.17 -15.39 26.95
CA LEU A 21 -15.83 -15.50 26.37
C LEU A 21 -15.73 -14.81 25.01
N GLN A 22 -16.76 -14.91 24.18
CA GLN A 22 -16.84 -14.18 22.90
C GLN A 22 -16.84 -12.67 23.13
N ARG A 23 -17.64 -12.16 24.07
CA ARG A 23 -17.70 -10.72 24.35
C ARG A 23 -16.35 -10.13 24.79
N ILE A 24 -15.55 -10.88 25.56
CA ILE A 24 -14.20 -10.47 25.96
C ILE A 24 -13.24 -10.53 24.77
N GLN A 25 -13.32 -11.59 23.96
CA GLN A 25 -12.51 -11.72 22.74
C GLN A 25 -12.82 -10.60 21.74
N ASP A 26 -14.09 -10.29 21.51
CA ASP A 26 -14.52 -9.24 20.60
C ASP A 26 -14.04 -7.86 21.08
N PHE A 27 -14.13 -7.60 22.38
CA PHE A 27 -13.62 -6.36 22.97
C PHE A 27 -12.10 -6.25 22.82
N LEU A 28 -11.37 -7.32 23.11
CA LEU A 28 -9.91 -7.35 23.02
C LEU A 28 -9.45 -7.25 21.56
N PHE A 29 -10.10 -7.96 20.64
CA PHE A 29 -9.85 -7.91 19.21
C PHE A 29 -10.09 -6.51 18.66
N HIS A 30 -11.21 -5.89 19.00
CA HIS A 30 -11.51 -4.52 18.60
C HIS A 30 -10.48 -3.52 19.15
N GLY A 31 -10.12 -3.63 20.44
CA GLY A 31 -9.14 -2.75 21.05
C GLY A 31 -7.74 -2.86 20.40
N ILE A 32 -7.28 -4.08 20.13
CA ILE A 32 -5.98 -4.34 19.49
C ILE A 32 -5.97 -3.85 18.04
N THR A 33 -6.99 -4.20 17.26
CA THR A 33 -7.06 -3.79 15.85
C THR A 33 -7.18 -2.28 15.72
N GLN A 34 -7.97 -1.62 16.57
CA GLN A 34 -8.07 -0.17 16.62
C GLN A 34 -6.75 0.48 17.03
N PHE A 35 -6.03 -0.08 18.00
CA PHE A 35 -4.70 0.41 18.39
C PHE A 35 -3.72 0.36 17.22
N PHE A 36 -3.64 -0.76 16.49
CA PHE A 36 -2.77 -0.87 15.31
C PHE A 36 -3.19 0.07 14.18
N ALA A 37 -4.49 0.22 13.93
CA ALA A 37 -4.98 1.15 12.93
C ALA A 37 -4.60 2.60 13.27
N LEU A 38 -4.77 3.01 14.54
CA LEU A 38 -4.39 4.33 15.02
C LEU A 38 -2.87 4.53 15.03
N SER A 39 -2.09 3.52 15.38
CA SER A 39 -0.63 3.62 15.40
C SER A 39 -0.06 3.82 14.01
N VAL A 40 -0.59 3.14 13.00
CA VAL A 40 -0.22 3.35 11.59
C VAL A 40 -0.57 4.78 11.15
N LEU A 41 -1.75 5.29 11.52
CA LEU A 41 -2.14 6.65 11.20
C LEU A 41 -1.23 7.70 11.88
N ILE A 42 -0.90 7.49 13.15
CA ILE A 42 0.03 8.34 13.91
C ILE A 42 1.43 8.29 13.29
N ALA A 43 1.91 7.11 12.90
CA ALA A 43 3.20 6.95 12.24
C ALA A 43 3.23 7.69 10.89
N LEU A 44 2.16 7.59 10.09
CA LEU A 44 2.04 8.33 8.84
C LEU A 44 2.07 9.85 9.07
N LEU A 45 1.32 10.35 10.05
CA LEU A 45 1.36 11.76 10.44
C LEU A 45 2.76 12.18 10.91
N GLY A 46 3.43 11.35 11.70
CA GLY A 46 4.81 11.59 12.14
C GLY A 46 5.79 11.67 10.97
N ILE A 47 5.65 10.79 9.97
CA ILE A 47 6.46 10.83 8.74
C ILE A 47 6.20 12.13 7.96
N ILE A 48 4.94 12.54 7.81
CA ILE A 48 4.59 13.79 7.12
C ILE A 48 5.18 15.00 7.84
N ILE A 49 5.01 15.09 9.17
CA ILE A 49 5.57 16.19 9.98
C ILE A 49 7.09 16.21 9.87
N SER A 50 7.75 15.05 9.98
CA SER A 50 9.20 14.92 9.83
C SER A 50 9.65 15.40 8.45
N LEU A 51 8.95 15.02 7.38
CA LEU A 51 9.28 15.44 6.03
C LEU A 51 9.19 16.96 5.88
N VAL A 52 8.15 17.59 6.43
CA VAL A 52 7.96 19.04 6.40
C VAL A 52 9.10 19.75 7.14
N ILE A 53 9.45 19.31 8.35
CA ILE A 53 10.53 19.91 9.15
C ILE A 53 11.88 19.79 8.42
N ASN A 54 12.17 18.63 7.84
CA ASN A 54 13.44 18.40 7.13
C ASN A 54 13.50 19.14 5.79
N ALA A 55 12.37 19.34 5.11
CA ALA A 55 12.31 20.07 3.85
C ALA A 55 12.29 21.60 4.04
N TRP A 56 11.89 22.09 5.22
CA TRP A 56 11.70 23.51 5.49
C TRP A 56 12.95 24.37 5.19
N PRO A 57 14.18 24.03 5.64
CA PRO A 57 15.36 24.85 5.37
C PRO A 57 15.69 24.99 3.88
N ALA A 58 15.38 23.97 3.08
CA ALA A 58 15.56 24.03 1.63
C ALA A 58 14.53 24.97 0.99
N LEU A 59 13.28 24.93 1.43
CA LEU A 59 12.23 25.84 0.97
C LEU A 59 12.51 27.28 1.38
N ASP A 60 13.03 27.53 2.58
CA ASP A 60 13.44 28.88 3.01
C ASP A 60 14.59 29.42 2.15
N LYS A 61 15.55 28.57 1.76
CA LYS A 61 16.72 28.98 0.97
C LYS A 61 16.38 29.26 -0.50
N PHE A 62 15.56 28.42 -1.13
CA PHE A 62 15.28 28.50 -2.59
C PHE A 62 13.89 29.07 -2.91
N GLY A 63 13.03 29.20 -1.90
CA GLY A 63 11.67 29.69 -2.03
C GLY A 63 10.80 28.84 -2.97
N VAL A 64 9.69 29.41 -3.40
CA VAL A 64 8.80 28.81 -4.42
C VAL A 64 9.45 28.67 -5.80
N SER A 65 10.53 29.41 -6.07
CA SER A 65 11.26 29.31 -7.34
C SER A 65 11.85 27.90 -7.55
N PHE A 66 12.20 27.20 -6.46
CA PHE A 66 12.69 25.82 -6.46
C PHE A 66 11.88 24.89 -7.37
N PHE A 67 10.54 24.99 -7.34
CA PHE A 67 9.65 24.10 -8.10
C PHE A 67 9.70 24.31 -9.62
N PHE A 68 10.16 25.49 -10.08
CA PHE A 68 10.20 25.86 -11.49
C PHE A 68 11.62 26.00 -12.04
N THR A 69 12.62 26.07 -11.16
CA THR A 69 14.03 26.14 -11.53
C THR A 69 14.52 24.77 -12.02
N LYS A 70 15.19 24.76 -13.17
CA LYS A 70 15.80 23.58 -13.79
C LYS A 70 17.27 23.41 -13.40
N GLU A 71 17.92 24.50 -13.00
CA GLU A 71 19.35 24.51 -12.73
C GLU A 71 19.72 23.61 -11.55
N TRP A 72 20.77 22.81 -11.73
CA TRP A 72 21.40 22.03 -10.67
C TRP A 72 22.88 22.37 -10.68
N ASP A 73 23.24 23.43 -9.97
CA ASP A 73 24.59 23.95 -9.91
C ASP A 73 25.20 23.71 -8.51
N ILE A 74 26.05 22.69 -8.46
CA ILE A 74 26.75 22.27 -7.24
C ILE A 74 27.81 23.30 -6.83
N ILE A 75 28.36 24.05 -7.80
CA ILE A 75 29.46 25.00 -7.59
C ILE A 75 28.92 26.29 -6.97
N ASN A 76 27.83 26.81 -7.54
CA ASN A 76 27.16 28.02 -7.04
C ASN A 76 26.15 27.74 -5.91
N GLY A 77 25.85 26.46 -5.64
CA GLY A 77 24.92 26.04 -4.58
C GLY A 77 23.46 26.36 -4.90
N GLU A 78 23.14 26.47 -6.19
CA GLU A 78 21.80 26.71 -6.72
C GLU A 78 21.17 25.37 -7.13
N PHE A 79 20.04 25.04 -6.53
CA PHE A 79 19.36 23.78 -6.79
C PHE A 79 17.89 24.02 -7.13
N GLY A 80 17.47 23.46 -8.27
CA GLY A 80 16.10 23.43 -8.73
C GLY A 80 15.49 22.04 -8.65
N GLY A 81 14.22 21.97 -8.29
CA GLY A 81 13.44 20.74 -8.19
C GLY A 81 12.72 20.33 -9.47
N LEU A 82 12.65 21.21 -10.49
CA LEU A 82 11.78 20.97 -11.65
C LEU A 82 12.16 19.70 -12.42
N ILE A 83 13.46 19.43 -12.60
CA ILE A 83 13.94 18.23 -13.31
C ILE A 83 13.51 16.97 -12.57
N ALA A 84 13.68 16.94 -11.24
CA ALA A 84 13.29 15.79 -10.42
C ALA A 84 11.77 15.57 -10.47
N ILE A 85 10.98 16.62 -10.27
CA ILE A 85 9.50 16.56 -10.30
C ILE A 85 9.01 16.08 -11.66
N TYR A 86 9.47 16.73 -12.74
CA TYR A 86 9.06 16.38 -14.10
C TYR A 86 9.48 14.96 -14.46
N GLY A 87 10.72 14.58 -14.16
CA GLY A 87 11.24 13.24 -14.39
C GLY A 87 10.42 12.17 -13.66
N THR A 88 10.10 12.38 -12.39
CA THR A 88 9.27 11.44 -11.62
C THR A 88 7.85 11.35 -12.18
N LEU A 89 7.22 12.47 -12.53
CA LEU A 89 5.85 12.47 -13.08
C LEU A 89 5.77 11.76 -14.43
N VAL A 90 6.68 12.08 -15.35
CA VAL A 90 6.68 11.48 -16.69
C VAL A 90 7.00 10.00 -16.63
N THR A 91 8.02 9.60 -15.86
CA THR A 91 8.37 8.18 -15.72
C THR A 91 7.26 7.38 -15.03
N SER A 92 6.64 7.92 -13.98
CA SER A 92 5.51 7.27 -13.31
C SER A 92 4.30 7.16 -14.22
N LEU A 93 4.02 8.18 -15.03
CA LEU A 93 2.92 8.16 -15.99
C LEU A 93 3.13 7.08 -17.07
N ILE A 94 4.32 7.02 -17.66
CA ILE A 94 4.67 5.98 -18.64
C ILE A 94 4.58 4.59 -18.00
N ALA A 95 5.12 4.43 -16.78
CA ALA A 95 5.04 3.18 -16.04
C ALA A 95 3.58 2.75 -15.82
N LEU A 96 2.69 3.66 -15.40
CA LEU A 96 1.27 3.38 -15.21
C LEU A 96 0.56 3.02 -16.52
N LEU A 97 0.83 3.76 -17.59
CA LEU A 97 0.24 3.50 -18.92
C LEU A 97 0.56 2.10 -19.44
N ILE A 98 1.72 1.54 -19.08
CA ILE A 98 2.12 0.19 -19.48
C ILE A 98 1.64 -0.84 -18.44
N ALA A 99 1.88 -0.59 -17.15
CA ALA A 99 1.63 -1.55 -16.08
C ALA A 99 0.14 -1.82 -15.87
N VAL A 100 -0.72 -0.81 -15.99
CA VAL A 100 -2.17 -0.96 -15.79
C VAL A 100 -2.78 -1.92 -16.81
N PRO A 101 -2.72 -1.69 -18.14
CA PRO A 101 -3.33 -2.60 -19.10
C PRO A 101 -2.70 -4.00 -19.05
N LEU A 102 -1.39 -4.10 -18.81
CA LEU A 102 -0.71 -5.38 -18.65
C LEU A 102 -1.22 -6.15 -17.43
N SER A 103 -1.36 -5.48 -16.28
CA SER A 103 -1.90 -6.07 -15.05
C SER A 103 -3.33 -6.56 -15.24
N PHE A 104 -4.18 -5.76 -15.89
CA PHE A 104 -5.54 -6.17 -16.22
C PHE A 104 -5.57 -7.38 -17.16
N GLY A 105 -4.70 -7.40 -18.19
CA GLY A 105 -4.58 -8.52 -19.11
C GLY A 105 -4.17 -9.82 -18.42
N ILE A 106 -3.18 -9.76 -17.53
CA ILE A 106 -2.74 -10.92 -16.74
C ILE A 106 -3.85 -11.40 -15.80
N ALA A 107 -4.55 -10.48 -15.14
CA ALA A 107 -5.65 -10.81 -14.24
C ALA A 107 -6.76 -11.57 -14.98
N VAL A 108 -7.25 -11.01 -16.10
CA VAL A 108 -8.31 -11.65 -16.92
C VAL A 108 -7.84 -12.98 -17.49
N PHE A 109 -6.59 -13.07 -17.97
CA PHE A 109 -6.05 -14.32 -18.47
C PHE A 109 -6.05 -15.41 -17.39
N LEU A 110 -5.58 -15.11 -16.18
CA LEU A 110 -5.52 -16.08 -15.08
C LEU A 110 -6.91 -16.49 -14.56
N THR A 111 -7.91 -15.61 -14.63
CA THR A 111 -9.26 -15.90 -14.13
C THR A 111 -10.13 -16.62 -15.16
N GLU A 112 -10.09 -16.20 -16.42
CA GLU A 112 -11.07 -16.63 -17.44
C GLU A 112 -10.48 -17.54 -18.52
N LEU A 113 -9.21 -17.37 -18.89
CA LEU A 113 -8.64 -18.00 -20.09
C LEU A 113 -7.61 -19.10 -19.77
N CYS A 114 -7.03 -19.08 -18.57
CA CYS A 114 -5.89 -19.93 -18.23
C CYS A 114 -6.33 -21.38 -17.97
N PRO A 115 -5.68 -22.38 -18.62
CA PRO A 115 -5.99 -23.79 -18.37
C PRO A 115 -5.63 -24.20 -16.93
N ALA A 116 -6.44 -25.09 -16.35
CA ALA A 116 -6.39 -25.42 -14.92
C ALA A 116 -5.00 -25.84 -14.39
N ALA A 117 -4.19 -26.51 -15.21
CA ALA A 117 -2.85 -26.95 -14.84
C ALA A 117 -1.84 -25.79 -14.71
N LEU A 118 -1.99 -24.72 -15.48
CA LEU A 118 -1.05 -23.59 -15.52
C LEU A 118 -1.43 -22.45 -14.58
N ARG A 119 -2.69 -22.39 -14.14
CA ARG A 119 -3.19 -21.31 -13.26
C ARG A 119 -2.40 -21.17 -11.97
N ARG A 120 -2.11 -22.29 -11.29
CA ARG A 120 -1.32 -22.30 -10.04
C ARG A 120 0.13 -21.82 -10.25
N PRO A 121 0.95 -22.45 -11.11
CA PRO A 121 2.35 -22.05 -11.25
C PRO A 121 2.50 -20.61 -11.76
N LEU A 122 1.65 -20.15 -12.68
CA LEU A 122 1.69 -18.77 -13.16
C LEU A 122 1.29 -17.77 -12.07
N GLY A 123 0.24 -18.06 -11.30
CA GLY A 123 -0.16 -17.23 -10.16
C GLY A 123 0.97 -17.10 -9.14
N THR A 124 1.60 -18.21 -8.76
CA THR A 124 2.76 -18.21 -7.87
C THR A 124 3.94 -17.43 -8.46
N ALA A 125 4.22 -17.53 -9.76
CA ALA A 125 5.29 -16.77 -10.40
C ALA A 125 5.04 -15.25 -10.33
N VAL A 126 3.79 -14.80 -10.54
CA VAL A 126 3.41 -13.39 -10.41
C VAL A 126 3.54 -12.91 -8.96
N GLU A 127 3.08 -13.70 -7.98
CA GLU A 127 3.23 -13.39 -6.56
C GLU A 127 4.72 -13.30 -6.15
N LEU A 128 5.54 -14.25 -6.62
CA LEU A 128 6.97 -14.24 -6.38
C LEU A 128 7.65 -13.03 -7.03
N LEU A 129 7.27 -12.66 -8.25
CA LEU A 129 7.78 -11.47 -8.94
C LEU A 129 7.50 -10.20 -8.13
N ALA A 130 6.31 -10.10 -7.54
CA ALA A 130 5.92 -8.99 -6.67
C ALA A 130 6.65 -8.98 -5.31
N ALA A 131 7.11 -10.15 -4.84
CA ALA A 131 7.86 -10.28 -3.60
C ALA A 131 9.35 -9.94 -3.72
N VAL A 132 9.89 -9.85 -4.95
CA VAL A 132 11.31 -9.50 -5.17
C VAL A 132 11.56 -8.05 -4.71
N PRO A 133 12.64 -7.79 -3.93
CA PRO A 133 12.98 -6.44 -3.51
C PRO A 133 13.22 -5.51 -4.72
N SER A 134 12.69 -4.29 -4.64
CA SER A 134 12.81 -3.29 -5.72
C SER A 134 14.26 -2.97 -6.11
N ILE A 135 15.20 -3.06 -5.16
CA ILE A 135 16.64 -2.86 -5.39
C ILE A 135 17.19 -3.85 -6.44
N ILE A 136 16.71 -5.10 -6.45
CA ILE A 136 17.21 -6.12 -7.39
C ILE A 136 16.85 -5.72 -8.83
N TYR A 137 15.61 -5.30 -9.07
CA TYR A 137 15.21 -4.81 -10.38
C TYR A 137 15.97 -3.54 -10.79
N GLY A 138 16.26 -2.64 -9.84
CA GLY A 138 17.09 -1.47 -10.08
C GLY A 138 18.52 -1.82 -10.52
N MET A 139 19.18 -2.74 -9.80
CA MET A 139 20.52 -3.22 -10.15
C MET A 139 20.56 -3.96 -11.49
N PHE A 140 19.55 -4.80 -11.76
CA PHE A 140 19.42 -5.47 -13.06
C PHE A 140 19.32 -4.45 -14.20
N GLY A 141 18.50 -3.41 -14.03
CA GLY A 141 18.35 -2.36 -15.02
C GLY A 141 19.67 -1.63 -15.31
N LEU A 142 20.44 -1.34 -14.27
CA LEU A 142 21.77 -0.74 -14.41
C LEU A 142 22.72 -1.66 -15.17
N PHE A 143 22.87 -2.93 -14.79
CA PHE A 143 23.85 -3.82 -15.43
C PHE A 143 23.50 -4.26 -16.85
N ILE A 144 22.21 -4.22 -17.23
CA ILE A 144 21.76 -4.68 -18.56
C ILE A 144 21.57 -3.51 -19.53
N PHE A 145 21.09 -2.36 -19.05
CA PHE A 145 20.71 -1.24 -19.92
C PHE A 145 21.63 -0.01 -19.82
N ALA A 146 22.51 0.09 -18.81
CA ALA A 146 23.49 1.18 -18.68
C ALA A 146 24.89 0.75 -19.15
#